data_AF-A0A7W1C8S5-F1
#
_entry.id   AF-A0A7W1C8S5-F1
#
_cell.length_a   1.000
_cell.length_b   1.000
_cell.length_c   1.000
_cell.angle_alpha   90.00
_cell.angle_beta   90.00
_cell.angle_gamma   90.00
#
_symmetry.space_group_name_H-M   'P 1'
#
loop_
_entity.id
_entity.type
_entity.pdbx_description
1 polymer ?
#
loop_
_entity_poly.entity_id
_entity_poly.type
_entity_poly.pdbx_seq_one_letter_code
_entity_poly.pdbx_strand_id
1 'polypeptide(L)'
;MRRKAATVRRRYVPLATAVLGLASVVVVLPALALNIPGTNGNDTLRGTASADRIDGKDGNDRLYGMAGNDVLIGGSGRDFLAGGPGNDRLVTRDGVLETVDCGAGRDRVVADDLDVARPNCEIVVRPPPPPPQPPPPPAPQPPPAAPVTAGAYQGQTQNGNYVFFTVSPNRTVTGYRVNDIPGTCDGPIRIVGGRDWGMSVFPIDPTGRFSGEYNWSGSDVVGDLEWTRWHETFTAYLNNPTTVTGTYFWSGEANLDGRRYNCTSGAVSWSAALKP
;
A
#
# COMPACT_ATOMS: atom_id res chain seq x y z
N MET A 1 -15.48 -59.31 18.65
CA MET A 1 -15.01 -58.58 19.85
C MET A 1 -14.87 -57.09 19.48
N ARG A 2 -15.77 -56.24 19.99
CA ARG A 2 -15.89 -54.81 19.64
C ARG A 2 -14.90 -53.98 20.48
N ARG A 3 -14.03 -53.20 19.83
CA ARG A 3 -13.15 -52.23 20.51
C ARG A 3 -13.99 -51.03 20.93
N LYS A 4 -14.10 -50.82 22.25
CA LYS A 4 -14.88 -49.74 22.89
C LYS A 4 -14.18 -48.39 22.66
N ALA A 5 -14.96 -47.39 22.26
CA ALA A 5 -14.55 -46.00 22.15
C ALA A 5 -14.17 -45.43 23.53
N ALA A 6 -13.04 -44.72 23.61
CA ALA A 6 -12.60 -43.99 24.79
C ALA A 6 -13.19 -42.57 24.75
N THR A 7 -14.18 -42.30 25.60
CA THR A 7 -14.77 -40.98 25.79
C THR A 7 -13.93 -40.17 26.78
N VAL A 8 -13.33 -39.07 26.31
CA VAL A 8 -12.63 -38.09 27.14
C VAL A 8 -13.66 -37.24 27.89
N ARG A 9 -13.77 -37.40 29.22
CA ARG A 9 -14.62 -36.55 30.08
C ARG A 9 -13.81 -35.33 30.55
N ARG A 10 -14.09 -34.15 30.00
CA ARG A 10 -13.64 -32.87 30.59
C ARG A 10 -14.27 -32.73 31.98
N ARG A 11 -13.43 -32.66 33.02
CA ARG A 11 -13.90 -32.33 34.38
C ARG A 11 -14.18 -30.83 34.45
N TYR A 12 -15.43 -30.50 34.74
CA TYR A 12 -15.88 -29.19 35.21
C TYR A 12 -15.29 -28.97 36.63
N VAL A 13 -14.64 -27.84 36.87
CA VAL A 13 -14.24 -27.39 38.21
C VAL A 13 -15.23 -26.29 38.60
N PRO A 14 -15.93 -26.38 39.75
CA PRO A 14 -16.98 -25.43 40.10
C PRO A 14 -16.39 -24.07 40.49
N LEU A 15 -17.12 -23.01 40.14
CA LEU A 15 -16.93 -21.65 40.60
C LEU A 15 -17.02 -21.61 42.13
N ALA A 16 -15.90 -21.32 42.79
CA ALA A 16 -15.88 -20.96 44.20
C ALA A 16 -16.12 -19.45 44.32
N THR A 17 -17.28 -19.08 44.85
CA THR A 17 -17.62 -17.72 45.25
C THR A 17 -16.75 -17.33 46.45
N ALA A 18 -15.87 -16.35 46.27
CA ALA A 18 -15.19 -15.69 47.38
C ALA A 18 -15.62 -14.22 47.40
N VAL A 19 -16.53 -13.89 48.32
CA VAL A 19 -16.81 -12.52 48.74
C VAL A 19 -15.70 -12.13 49.71
N LEU A 20 -14.81 -11.24 49.30
CA LEU A 20 -13.84 -10.59 50.18
C LEU A 20 -13.78 -9.10 49.84
N GLY A 21 -14.26 -8.29 50.79
CA GLY A 21 -13.82 -6.93 51.08
C GLY A 21 -13.86 -5.90 49.96
N LEU A 22 -14.75 -4.91 50.10
CA LEU A 22 -14.55 -3.58 49.51
C LEU A 22 -13.33 -2.92 50.17
N ALA A 23 -12.13 -3.34 49.78
CA ALA A 23 -11.01 -2.43 49.76
C ALA A 23 -11.19 -1.62 48.46
N SER A 24 -11.40 -0.31 48.58
CA SER A 24 -11.31 0.59 47.44
C SER A 24 -10.02 0.26 46.71
N VAL A 25 -10.14 -0.33 45.52
CA VAL A 25 -9.02 -0.46 44.60
C VAL A 25 -8.71 0.98 44.20
N VAL A 26 -7.77 1.60 44.91
CA VAL A 26 -7.10 2.79 44.41
C VAL A 26 -6.26 2.28 43.25
N VAL A 27 -6.86 2.26 42.07
CA VAL A 27 -6.10 2.16 40.83
C VAL A 27 -5.30 3.45 40.78
N VAL A 28 -4.07 3.41 41.28
CA VAL A 28 -3.07 4.42 40.91
C VAL A 28 -2.74 4.10 39.47
N LEU A 29 -3.55 4.62 38.54
CA LEU A 29 -3.18 4.66 37.14
C LEU A 29 -1.83 5.38 37.12
N PRO A 30 -0.74 4.77 36.61
CA PRO A 30 0.48 5.53 36.40
C PRO A 30 0.06 6.71 35.52
N ALA A 31 0.45 7.90 35.95
CA ALA A 31 0.14 9.16 35.29
C ALA A 31 0.49 9.02 33.80
N LEU A 32 -0.52 8.77 32.98
CA LEU A 32 -0.38 8.51 31.56
C LEU A 32 -0.44 9.85 30.86
N ALA A 33 0.63 10.15 30.13
CA ALA A 33 0.65 11.20 29.12
C ALA A 33 -0.57 11.07 28.20
N LEU A 34 -1.45 12.05 28.21
CA LEU A 34 -2.67 12.09 27.44
C LEU A 34 -2.50 12.98 26.21
N ASN A 35 -3.16 12.58 25.11
CA ASN A 35 -3.32 13.42 23.93
C ASN A 35 -4.79 13.86 23.86
N ILE A 36 -5.05 15.13 24.16
CA ILE A 36 -6.39 15.72 24.30
C ILE A 36 -6.67 16.64 23.10
N PRO A 37 -7.35 16.16 22.05
CA PRO A 37 -7.83 17.03 20.99
C PRO A 37 -9.16 17.69 21.37
N GLY A 38 -9.24 19.01 21.19
CA GLY A 38 -10.45 19.81 21.21
C GLY A 38 -11.29 19.65 19.95
N THR A 39 -12.32 20.47 19.87
CA THR A 39 -13.31 20.58 18.79
C THR A 39 -13.03 21.84 17.97
N ASN A 40 -13.97 22.26 17.12
CA ASN A 40 -13.84 23.54 16.40
C ASN A 40 -14.67 24.65 17.07
N GLY A 41 -15.00 24.48 18.35
CA GLY A 41 -15.71 25.46 19.16
C GLY A 41 -15.02 25.64 20.50
N ASN A 42 -15.52 26.56 21.32
CA ASN A 42 -14.88 26.91 22.59
C ASN A 42 -14.85 25.72 23.56
N ASP A 43 -13.64 25.27 23.89
CA ASP A 43 -13.39 24.13 24.74
C ASP A 43 -12.79 24.51 26.09
N THR A 44 -12.90 23.58 27.05
CA THR A 44 -12.18 23.64 28.33
C THR A 44 -11.53 22.30 28.56
N LEU A 45 -10.22 22.24 28.36
CA LEU A 45 -9.43 21.02 28.34
C LEU A 45 -8.43 21.04 29.49
N ARG A 46 -8.32 19.90 30.20
CA ARG A 46 -7.48 19.77 31.39
C ARG A 46 -6.64 18.50 31.29
N GLY A 47 -5.33 18.64 31.43
CA GLY A 47 -4.37 17.56 31.57
C GLY A 47 -4.36 16.95 32.98
N THR A 48 -3.27 16.26 33.25
CA THR A 48 -3.03 15.34 34.36
C THR A 48 -1.75 15.76 35.10
N ALA A 49 -1.20 14.89 35.95
CA ALA A 49 0.09 15.15 36.59
C ALA A 49 1.28 14.61 35.77
N SER A 50 1.06 14.34 34.48
CA SER A 50 2.02 13.73 33.54
C SER A 50 2.26 14.67 32.36
N ALA A 51 3.29 14.38 31.56
CA ALA A 51 3.57 15.13 30.34
C ALA A 51 2.48 14.93 29.27
N ASP A 52 1.57 15.87 29.14
CA ASP A 52 0.40 15.80 28.27
C ASP A 52 0.54 16.64 26.99
N ARG A 53 -0.29 16.33 26.00
CA ARG A 53 -0.45 17.12 24.78
C ARG A 53 -1.91 17.54 24.63
N ILE A 54 -2.16 18.83 24.59
CA ILE A 54 -3.49 19.42 24.50
C ILE A 54 -3.56 20.32 23.27
N ASP A 55 -4.58 20.14 22.42
CA ASP A 55 -4.74 20.87 21.16
C ASP A 55 -6.17 21.43 21.05
N GLY A 56 -6.36 22.73 21.27
CA GLY A 56 -7.67 23.40 21.29
C GLY A 56 -8.36 23.46 19.93
N LYS A 57 -7.57 23.68 18.87
CA LYS A 57 -7.99 23.86 17.47
C LYS A 57 -8.70 25.19 17.23
N ASP A 58 -9.96 25.22 16.81
CA ASP A 58 -10.64 26.49 16.51
C ASP A 58 -11.58 26.83 17.66
N GLY A 59 -11.62 28.09 18.08
CA GLY A 59 -12.48 28.51 19.18
C GLY A 59 -11.76 29.45 20.15
N ASN A 60 -12.46 29.86 21.20
CA ASN A 60 -11.82 30.53 22.33
C ASN A 60 -11.68 29.50 23.46
N ASP A 61 -10.51 28.88 23.55
CA ASP A 61 -10.31 27.71 24.39
C ASP A 61 -9.70 28.06 25.76
N ARG A 62 -9.90 27.15 26.72
CA ARG A 62 -9.20 27.18 28.00
C ARG A 62 -8.44 25.88 28.20
N LEU A 63 -7.12 25.94 28.10
CA LEU A 63 -6.23 24.78 28.17
C LEU A 63 -5.43 24.83 29.47
N TYR A 64 -5.44 23.72 30.23
CA TYR A 64 -4.70 23.59 31.48
C TYR A 64 -3.83 22.34 31.45
N GLY A 65 -2.50 22.48 31.46
CA GLY A 65 -1.53 21.38 31.46
C GLY A 65 -1.55 20.59 32.77
N MET A 66 -1.63 21.32 33.89
CA MET A 66 -1.54 20.81 35.26
C MET A 66 -0.10 20.59 35.68
N ALA A 67 0.33 19.38 36.05
CA ALA A 67 1.71 19.15 36.45
C ALA A 67 2.36 18.18 35.45
N GLY A 68 3.65 18.33 35.19
CA GLY A 68 4.30 17.56 34.12
C GLY A 68 4.85 18.51 33.06
N ASN A 69 5.58 17.98 32.08
CA ASN A 69 6.12 18.80 30.99
C ASN A 69 5.17 18.72 29.81
N ASP A 70 4.32 19.73 29.65
CA ASP A 70 3.17 19.66 28.76
C ASP A 70 3.40 20.38 27.44
N VAL A 71 2.60 20.01 26.43
CA VAL A 71 2.52 20.71 25.15
C VAL A 71 1.09 21.21 24.94
N LEU A 72 0.89 22.52 25.08
CA LEU A 72 -0.41 23.17 24.90
C LEU A 72 -0.42 23.93 23.58
N ILE A 73 -1.42 23.68 22.76
CA ILE A 73 -1.62 24.34 21.47
C ILE A 73 -3.00 24.97 21.51
N GLY A 74 -3.06 26.31 21.52
CA GLY A 74 -4.33 27.06 21.48
C GLY A 74 -5.07 26.78 20.17
N GLY A 75 -4.50 27.31 19.08
CA GLY A 75 -5.06 27.14 17.74
C GLY A 75 -5.60 28.47 17.26
N SER A 76 -6.73 28.51 16.56
CA SER A 76 -7.34 29.74 16.07
C SER A 76 -8.31 30.30 17.10
N GLY A 77 -8.24 31.59 17.39
CA GLY A 77 -9.14 32.30 18.31
C GLY A 77 -8.45 32.74 19.59
N ARG A 78 -9.24 33.30 20.53
CA ARG A 78 -8.69 33.90 21.75
C ARG A 78 -8.63 32.89 22.88
N ASP A 79 -7.45 32.31 23.05
CA ASP A 79 -7.24 31.22 23.98
C ASP A 79 -6.67 31.66 25.34
N PHE A 80 -6.91 30.83 26.34
CA PHE A 80 -6.25 30.85 27.64
C PHE A 80 -5.43 29.56 27.79
N LEU A 81 -4.12 29.66 27.96
CA LEU A 81 -3.22 28.51 28.15
C LEU A 81 -2.54 28.62 29.51
N ALA A 82 -2.70 27.61 30.36
CA ALA A 82 -1.99 27.49 31.64
C ALA A 82 -1.13 26.22 31.64
N GLY A 83 0.19 26.35 31.64
CA GLY A 83 1.14 25.22 31.71
C GLY A 83 1.05 24.51 33.07
N GLY A 84 1.45 25.22 34.12
CA GLY A 84 1.43 24.73 35.50
C GLY A 84 2.84 24.35 35.94
N PRO A 85 3.04 23.43 36.92
CA PRO A 85 4.39 23.02 37.29
C PRO A 85 5.02 22.06 36.26
N GLY A 86 6.18 22.42 35.72
CA GLY A 86 6.91 21.64 34.73
C GLY A 86 7.69 22.52 33.78
N ASN A 87 8.35 21.94 32.78
CA ASN A 87 8.89 22.71 31.67
C ASN A 87 7.99 22.53 30.47
N ASP A 88 7.13 23.52 30.24
CA ASP A 88 6.04 23.41 29.29
C ASP A 88 6.38 24.05 27.95
N ARG A 89 5.69 23.61 26.90
CA ARG A 89 5.75 24.21 25.57
C ARG A 89 4.35 24.68 25.17
N LEU A 90 4.16 25.99 25.18
CA LEU A 90 2.90 26.62 24.84
C LEU A 90 3.01 27.21 23.44
N VAL A 91 2.04 26.92 22.58
CA VAL A 91 2.02 27.38 21.20
C VAL A 91 0.74 28.15 20.97
N THR A 92 0.89 29.45 20.78
CA THR A 92 -0.20 30.31 20.31
C THR A 92 -0.07 30.45 18.79
N ARG A 93 -1.19 30.74 18.12
CA ARG A 93 -1.25 30.97 16.67
C ARG A 93 -2.20 32.13 16.45
N ASP A 94 -2.00 32.84 15.36
CA ASP A 94 -2.91 33.85 14.80
C ASP A 94 -2.84 35.29 15.34
N GLY A 95 -2.11 35.54 16.43
CA GLY A 95 -1.81 36.90 16.89
C GLY A 95 -3.01 37.62 17.49
N VAL A 96 -4.10 36.92 17.78
CA VAL A 96 -5.15 37.42 18.67
C VAL A 96 -4.61 37.39 20.10
N LEU A 97 -4.93 38.38 20.94
CA LEU A 97 -4.44 38.45 22.32
C LEU A 97 -4.74 37.19 23.15
N GLU A 98 -3.80 36.24 23.20
CA GLU A 98 -3.93 35.06 24.05
C GLU A 98 -3.51 35.37 25.48
N THR A 99 -4.15 34.73 26.45
CA THR A 99 -3.72 34.80 27.85
C THR A 99 -2.92 33.55 28.19
N VAL A 100 -1.62 33.72 28.43
CA VAL A 100 -0.71 32.62 28.73
C VAL A 100 -0.21 32.72 30.17
N ASP A 101 -0.44 31.67 30.95
CA ASP A 101 0.13 31.46 32.27
C ASP A 101 1.12 30.28 32.19
N CYS A 102 2.41 30.57 32.19
CA CYS A 102 3.43 29.53 32.09
C CYS A 102 3.54 28.68 33.37
N GLY A 103 3.13 29.19 34.53
CA GLY A 103 3.31 28.48 35.78
C GLY A 103 4.77 28.42 36.24
N ALA A 104 5.19 27.26 36.74
CA ALA A 104 6.46 27.09 37.43
C ALA A 104 7.39 26.16 36.65
N GLY A 105 8.56 26.67 36.28
CA GLY A 105 9.60 25.93 35.59
C GLY A 105 10.19 26.80 34.50
N ARG A 106 10.85 26.19 33.51
CA ARG A 106 11.38 26.90 32.35
C ARG A 106 10.52 26.57 31.14
N ASP A 107 9.56 27.45 30.90
CA ASP A 107 8.54 27.26 29.89
C ASP A 107 8.91 27.97 28.60
N ARG A 108 8.53 27.40 27.47
CA ARG A 108 8.76 27.98 26.15
C ARG A 108 7.44 28.33 25.48
N VAL A 109 7.26 29.61 25.19
CA VAL A 109 6.10 30.10 24.45
C VAL A 109 6.50 30.38 23.01
N VAL A 110 5.82 29.74 22.05
CA VAL A 110 5.96 30.01 20.62
C VAL A 110 4.74 30.79 20.17
N ALA A 111 4.91 32.08 19.94
CA ALA A 111 3.87 33.03 19.55
C ALA A 111 4.26 33.76 18.25
N ASP A 112 3.24 34.23 17.53
CA ASP A 112 3.38 34.99 16.28
C ASP A 112 3.31 36.52 16.51
N ASP A 113 2.58 36.99 17.53
CA ASP A 113 2.58 38.39 18.00
C ASP A 113 2.64 38.43 19.54
N LEU A 114 3.31 39.43 20.12
CA LEU A 114 3.80 39.39 21.50
C LEU A 114 3.04 40.31 22.46
N ASP A 115 1.88 39.86 22.93
CA ASP A 115 1.21 40.40 24.12
C ASP A 115 1.11 39.36 25.25
N VAL A 116 2.16 38.54 25.40
CA VAL A 116 2.27 37.52 26.45
C VAL A 116 2.72 38.15 27.77
N ALA A 117 1.88 38.10 28.81
CA ALA A 117 2.21 38.60 30.15
C ALA A 117 3.23 37.70 30.89
N ARG A 118 4.19 38.35 31.56
CA ARG A 118 5.37 37.88 32.34
C ARG A 118 5.03 36.88 33.47
N PRO A 119 5.99 36.16 34.14
CA PRO A 119 7.45 36.38 34.28
C PRO A 119 8.41 35.19 34.09
N ASN A 120 7.95 33.96 33.81
CA ASN A 120 8.82 32.76 33.70
C ASN A 120 8.88 32.13 32.30
N CYS A 121 8.26 32.78 31.30
CA CYS A 121 8.21 32.28 29.94
C CYS A 121 9.47 32.68 29.14
N GLU A 122 10.19 31.71 28.58
CA GLU A 122 11.11 31.95 27.48
C GLU A 122 10.31 32.08 26.18
N ILE A 123 10.16 33.31 25.69
CA ILE A 123 9.47 33.59 24.44
C ILE A 123 10.39 33.30 23.26
N VAL A 124 9.96 32.41 22.36
CA VAL A 124 10.59 32.21 21.06
C VAL A 124 9.62 32.64 19.97
N VAL A 125 9.77 33.89 19.53
CA VAL A 125 9.08 34.40 18.34
C VAL A 125 9.48 33.53 17.15
N ARG A 126 8.50 33.03 16.38
CA ARG A 126 8.85 32.26 15.19
C ARG A 126 9.66 33.15 14.24
N PRO A 127 10.80 32.67 13.72
CA PRO A 127 11.43 33.37 12.60
C PRO A 127 10.39 33.50 11.48
N PRO A 128 10.39 34.62 10.73
CA PRO A 128 9.49 34.79 9.61
C PRO A 128 9.61 33.56 8.69
N PRO A 129 8.48 33.05 8.15
CA PRO A 129 8.52 31.89 7.27
C PRO A 129 9.52 32.15 6.14
N PRO A 130 10.37 31.17 5.78
CA PRO A 130 11.26 31.33 4.66
C PRO A 130 10.45 31.73 3.42
N PRO A 131 11.01 32.56 2.53
CA PRO A 131 10.31 32.97 1.31
C PRO A 131 9.80 31.72 0.57
N PRO A 132 8.61 31.80 -0.08
CA PRO A 132 8.03 30.67 -0.79
C PRO A 132 9.09 30.04 -1.69
N GLN A 133 9.36 28.75 -1.50
CA GLN A 133 10.23 28.05 -2.42
C GLN A 133 9.58 28.10 -3.82
N PRO A 134 10.36 28.35 -4.89
CA PRO A 134 9.82 28.24 -6.23
C PRO A 134 9.16 26.86 -6.39
N PRO A 135 8.05 26.76 -7.13
CA PRO A 135 7.36 25.50 -7.31
C PRO A 135 8.37 24.45 -7.77
N PRO A 136 8.29 23.21 -7.26
CA PRO A 136 9.15 22.14 -7.74
C PRO A 136 9.04 22.10 -9.27
N PRO A 137 10.16 21.86 -9.98
CA PRO A 137 10.11 21.74 -11.43
C PRO A 137 9.01 20.74 -11.81
N PRO A 138 8.25 20.99 -12.89
CA PRO A 138 7.22 20.07 -13.33
C PRO A 138 7.83 18.68 -13.44
N ALA A 139 7.07 17.67 -12.99
CA ALA A 139 7.49 16.28 -13.10
C ALA A 139 8.00 16.02 -14.54
N PRO A 140 9.08 15.24 -14.70
CA PRO A 140 9.56 14.87 -16.03
C PRO A 140 8.38 14.40 -16.86
N GLN A 141 8.17 15.01 -18.03
CA GLN A 141 7.08 14.55 -18.89
C GLN A 141 7.28 13.06 -19.17
N PRO A 142 6.21 12.25 -19.18
CA PRO A 142 6.32 10.86 -19.60
C PRO A 142 7.06 10.81 -20.95
N PRO A 143 7.94 9.82 -21.16
CA PRO A 143 8.58 9.68 -22.46
C PRO A 143 7.50 9.68 -23.56
N PRO A 144 7.75 10.36 -24.70
CA PRO A 144 6.80 10.35 -25.80
C PRO A 144 6.47 8.91 -26.15
N ALA A 145 5.18 8.65 -26.41
CA ALA A 145 4.72 7.31 -26.74
C ALA A 145 5.53 6.76 -27.93
N ALA A 146 6.03 5.53 -27.80
CA ALA A 146 6.76 4.88 -28.89
C ALA A 146 5.93 4.90 -30.18
N PRO A 147 6.54 5.19 -31.35
CA PRO A 147 5.82 5.15 -32.62
C PRO A 147 5.33 3.72 -32.89
N VAL A 148 4.02 3.56 -33.00
CA VAL A 148 3.38 2.27 -33.30
C VAL A 148 2.49 2.44 -34.52
N THR A 149 2.74 1.65 -35.56
CA THR A 149 1.90 1.61 -36.76
C THR A 149 0.75 0.62 -36.55
N ALA A 150 -0.48 1.00 -36.89
CA ALA A 150 -1.61 0.07 -36.87
C ALA A 150 -1.50 -0.91 -38.06
N GLY A 151 -1.82 -2.18 -37.85
CA GLY A 151 -1.70 -3.21 -38.88
C GLY A 151 -1.68 -4.63 -38.32
N ALA A 152 -1.83 -5.59 -39.21
CA ALA A 152 -1.57 -6.99 -38.90
C ALA A 152 -0.06 -7.23 -38.98
N TYR A 153 0.44 -7.99 -38.02
CA TYR A 153 1.85 -8.30 -37.90
C TYR A 153 2.04 -9.80 -37.81
N GLN A 154 3.01 -10.28 -38.56
CA GLN A 154 3.48 -11.64 -38.50
C GLN A 154 5.01 -11.66 -38.45
N GLY A 155 5.55 -12.58 -37.68
CA GLY A 155 6.99 -12.84 -37.69
C GLY A 155 7.30 -14.24 -37.21
N GLN A 156 8.44 -14.76 -37.64
CA GLN A 156 8.93 -16.05 -37.22
C GLN A 156 10.04 -15.85 -36.19
N THR A 157 9.93 -16.51 -35.06
CA THR A 157 10.96 -16.54 -34.03
C THR A 157 12.18 -17.34 -34.52
N GLN A 158 13.33 -17.18 -33.86
CA GLN A 158 14.56 -17.92 -34.18
C GLN A 158 14.40 -19.44 -34.08
N ASN A 159 13.41 -19.91 -33.32
CA ASN A 159 13.13 -21.34 -33.12
C ASN A 159 12.09 -21.89 -34.11
N GLY A 160 11.68 -21.09 -35.10
CA GLY A 160 10.71 -21.51 -36.13
C GLY A 160 9.25 -21.21 -35.80
N ASN A 161 8.95 -20.82 -34.55
CA ASN A 161 7.59 -20.49 -34.10
C ASN A 161 7.07 -19.25 -34.80
N TYR A 162 5.78 -19.23 -35.13
CA TYR A 162 5.16 -18.05 -35.75
C TYR A 162 4.41 -17.24 -34.70
N VAL A 163 4.67 -15.93 -34.71
CA VAL A 163 3.97 -14.93 -33.91
C VAL A 163 3.09 -14.08 -34.82
N PHE A 164 1.81 -13.98 -34.48
CA PHE A 164 0.87 -13.11 -35.18
C PHE A 164 0.17 -12.20 -34.19
N PHE A 165 -0.01 -10.93 -34.52
CA PHE A 165 -0.86 -10.02 -33.77
C PHE A 165 -1.33 -8.83 -34.60
N THR A 166 -2.48 -8.25 -34.24
CA THR A 166 -2.98 -7.03 -34.90
C THR A 166 -2.86 -5.86 -33.95
N VAL A 167 -2.23 -4.77 -34.39
CA VAL A 167 -2.23 -3.51 -33.63
C VAL A 167 -3.31 -2.57 -34.18
N SER A 168 -4.18 -2.09 -33.30
CA SER A 168 -5.21 -1.11 -33.63
C SER A 168 -4.65 0.32 -33.65
N PRO A 169 -5.36 1.26 -34.30
CA PRO A 169 -5.04 2.70 -34.21
C PRO A 169 -5.04 3.23 -32.77
N ASN A 170 -5.80 2.58 -31.87
CA ASN A 170 -5.90 2.93 -30.46
C ASN A 170 -4.80 2.27 -29.60
N ARG A 171 -3.72 1.79 -30.23
CA ARG A 171 -2.60 1.11 -29.58
C ARG A 171 -3.03 -0.09 -28.73
N THR A 172 -3.93 -0.91 -29.27
CA THR A 172 -4.28 -2.21 -28.67
C THR A 172 -3.81 -3.34 -29.57
N VAL A 173 -3.35 -4.43 -28.96
CA VAL A 173 -2.97 -5.66 -29.63
C VAL A 173 -4.11 -6.66 -29.53
N THR A 174 -4.58 -7.18 -30.66
CA THR A 174 -5.63 -8.20 -30.72
C THR A 174 -5.09 -9.48 -31.35
N GLY A 175 -5.32 -10.60 -30.65
CA GLY A 175 -5.07 -11.96 -31.12
C GLY A 175 -3.59 -12.26 -31.22
N TYR A 176 -3.01 -12.90 -30.21
CA TYR A 176 -1.66 -13.43 -30.32
C TYR A 176 -1.71 -14.93 -30.61
N ARG A 177 -0.79 -15.37 -31.45
CA ARG A 177 -0.53 -16.80 -31.69
C ARG A 177 0.94 -17.03 -31.48
N VAL A 178 1.33 -18.04 -30.72
CA VAL A 178 2.69 -18.56 -30.74
C VAL A 178 2.60 -20.07 -30.94
N ASN A 179 2.97 -20.54 -32.13
CA ASN A 179 2.91 -21.98 -32.42
C ASN A 179 4.15 -22.70 -31.85
N ASP A 180 4.01 -23.98 -31.53
CA ASP A 180 5.12 -24.94 -31.43
C ASP A 180 6.17 -24.64 -30.36
N ILE A 181 5.78 -24.07 -29.22
CA ILE A 181 6.70 -23.91 -28.09
C ILE A 181 6.88 -25.28 -27.40
N PRO A 182 8.07 -25.90 -27.48
CA PRO A 182 8.32 -27.17 -26.83
C PRO A 182 8.32 -27.00 -25.31
N GLY A 183 8.04 -28.09 -24.60
CA GLY A 183 8.11 -28.13 -23.15
C GLY A 183 8.46 -29.51 -22.61
N THR A 184 8.62 -29.58 -21.30
CA THR A 184 8.96 -30.81 -20.59
C THR A 184 8.01 -31.00 -19.43
N CYS A 185 7.71 -32.26 -19.10
CA CYS A 185 6.95 -32.59 -17.91
C CYS A 185 7.79 -33.30 -16.86
N ASP A 186 7.30 -33.38 -15.62
CA ASP A 186 7.90 -34.14 -14.52
C ASP A 186 7.94 -35.65 -14.83
N GLY A 187 8.94 -36.09 -15.60
CA GLY A 187 9.06 -37.45 -16.11
C GLY A 187 9.73 -37.50 -17.49
N PRO A 188 9.55 -38.60 -18.24
CA PRO A 188 10.16 -38.76 -19.56
C PRO A 188 9.41 -38.02 -20.69
N ILE A 189 8.28 -37.38 -20.39
CA ILE A 189 7.40 -36.77 -21.38
C ILE A 189 8.01 -35.46 -21.89
N ARG A 190 8.14 -35.35 -23.22
CA ARG A 190 8.51 -34.12 -23.93
C ARG A 190 7.37 -33.67 -24.82
N ILE A 191 7.02 -32.39 -24.71
CA ILE A 191 6.04 -31.74 -25.57
C ILE A 191 6.80 -31.13 -26.74
N VAL A 192 6.50 -31.58 -27.96
CA VAL A 192 7.22 -31.17 -29.18
C VAL A 192 6.50 -30.06 -29.96
N GLY A 193 5.29 -29.68 -29.55
CA GLY A 193 4.54 -28.56 -30.13
C GLY A 193 3.04 -28.65 -29.82
N GLY A 194 2.43 -27.50 -29.60
CA GLY A 194 0.99 -27.31 -29.40
C GLY A 194 0.50 -26.12 -30.24
N ARG A 195 -0.80 -26.11 -30.58
CA ARG A 195 -1.46 -25.00 -31.28
C ARG A 195 -2.32 -24.23 -30.30
N ASP A 196 -1.79 -23.14 -29.77
CA ASP A 196 -2.54 -22.32 -28.81
C ASP A 196 -3.01 -21.01 -29.45
N TRP A 197 -4.29 -20.71 -29.20
CA TRP A 197 -4.96 -19.49 -29.64
C TRP A 197 -5.33 -18.64 -28.44
N GLY A 198 -4.60 -17.55 -28.22
CA GLY A 198 -4.95 -16.52 -27.25
C GLY A 198 -5.62 -15.34 -27.94
N MET A 199 -6.95 -15.34 -28.06
CA MET A 199 -7.68 -14.13 -28.43
C MET A 199 -7.83 -13.24 -27.20
N SER A 200 -6.99 -12.22 -27.10
CA SER A 200 -7.08 -11.23 -26.04
C SER A 200 -6.64 -9.86 -26.57
N VAL A 201 -7.19 -8.80 -25.96
CA VAL A 201 -6.96 -7.41 -26.34
C VAL A 201 -6.09 -6.76 -25.28
N PHE A 202 -4.88 -6.33 -25.64
CA PHE A 202 -3.91 -5.77 -24.70
C PHE A 202 -3.53 -4.33 -25.07
N PRO A 203 -3.62 -3.36 -24.16
CA PRO A 203 -3.12 -2.02 -24.41
C PRO A 203 -1.59 -2.03 -24.53
N ILE A 204 -1.06 -1.18 -25.40
CA ILE A 204 0.38 -0.92 -25.53
C ILE A 204 0.69 0.33 -24.71
N ASP A 205 1.60 0.20 -23.74
CA ASP A 205 1.99 1.31 -22.87
C ASP A 205 2.86 2.36 -23.61
N PRO A 206 3.18 3.52 -23.00
CA PRO A 206 4.01 4.54 -23.64
C PRO A 206 5.40 4.04 -24.07
N THR A 207 5.93 3.00 -23.41
CA THR A 207 7.23 2.40 -23.73
C THR A 207 7.16 1.39 -24.88
N GLY A 208 5.96 1.06 -25.37
CA GLY A 208 5.75 0.07 -26.42
C GLY A 208 5.55 -1.35 -25.89
N ARG A 209 5.41 -1.54 -24.59
CA ARG A 209 5.20 -2.85 -23.96
C ARG A 209 3.72 -3.22 -23.95
N PHE A 210 3.43 -4.49 -24.19
CA PHE A 210 2.13 -5.11 -23.98
C PHE A 210 2.33 -6.52 -23.44
N SER A 211 1.42 -6.98 -22.57
CA SER A 211 1.52 -8.28 -21.91
C SER A 211 0.15 -8.85 -21.62
N GLY A 212 0.09 -10.17 -21.52
CA GLY A 212 -1.13 -10.88 -21.21
C GLY A 212 -0.90 -12.15 -20.44
N GLU A 213 -1.96 -12.58 -19.77
CA GLU A 213 -2.03 -13.81 -19.01
C GLU A 213 -3.32 -14.53 -19.37
N TYR A 214 -3.23 -15.84 -19.59
CA TYR A 214 -4.36 -16.69 -19.86
C TYR A 214 -4.36 -17.88 -18.90
N ASN A 215 -5.48 -18.11 -18.25
CA ASN A 215 -5.69 -19.20 -17.32
C ASN A 215 -6.87 -20.04 -17.81
N TRP A 216 -6.66 -21.34 -17.97
CA TRP A 216 -7.70 -22.29 -18.34
C TRP A 216 -7.72 -23.48 -17.38
N SER A 217 -8.94 -23.93 -17.10
CA SER A 217 -9.22 -25.15 -16.35
C SER A 217 -10.36 -25.88 -17.02
N GLY A 218 -10.18 -27.17 -17.28
CA GLY A 218 -11.15 -28.00 -17.96
C GLY A 218 -10.62 -29.42 -18.11
N SER A 219 -11.16 -30.18 -19.04
CA SER A 219 -10.56 -31.45 -19.49
C SER A 219 -10.54 -31.39 -21.01
N ASP A 220 -9.34 -31.44 -21.58
CA ASP A 220 -9.13 -31.48 -23.02
C ASP A 220 -8.01 -32.47 -23.36
N VAL A 221 -8.23 -33.31 -24.36
CA VAL A 221 -7.32 -34.40 -24.71
C VAL A 221 -6.54 -33.99 -25.95
N VAL A 222 -5.23 -33.80 -25.78
CA VAL A 222 -4.30 -33.43 -26.86
C VAL A 222 -3.24 -34.51 -27.00
N GLY A 223 -3.36 -35.30 -28.08
CA GLY A 223 -2.56 -36.52 -28.23
C GLY A 223 -2.96 -37.54 -27.17
N ASP A 224 -1.97 -38.08 -26.44
CA ASP A 224 -2.19 -39.06 -25.38
C ASP A 224 -2.40 -38.40 -24.00
N LEU A 225 -2.32 -37.07 -23.91
CA LEU A 225 -2.39 -36.33 -22.65
C LEU A 225 -3.78 -35.71 -22.46
N GLU A 226 -4.37 -35.92 -21.29
CA GLU A 226 -5.55 -35.19 -20.84
C GLU A 226 -5.11 -33.98 -19.98
N TRP A 227 -5.26 -32.78 -20.51
CA TRP A 227 -4.94 -31.53 -19.81
C TRP A 227 -6.07 -31.11 -18.89
N THR A 228 -5.72 -30.86 -17.61
CA THR A 228 -6.69 -30.44 -16.59
C THR A 228 -6.59 -28.95 -16.25
N ARG A 229 -5.39 -28.39 -16.42
CA ARG A 229 -5.09 -26.98 -16.17
C ARG A 229 -4.03 -26.49 -17.14
N TRP A 230 -4.16 -25.23 -17.50
CA TRP A 230 -3.22 -24.55 -18.39
C TRP A 230 -3.10 -23.07 -18.02
N HIS A 231 -1.88 -22.56 -18.04
CA HIS A 231 -1.55 -21.18 -17.71
C HIS A 231 -0.48 -20.68 -18.67
N GLU A 232 -0.74 -19.53 -19.27
CA GLU A 232 0.17 -18.85 -20.20
C GLU A 232 0.41 -17.42 -19.75
N THR A 233 1.65 -16.96 -19.91
CA THR A 233 1.99 -15.55 -19.85
C THR A 233 2.82 -15.18 -21.06
N PHE A 234 2.60 -13.97 -21.56
CA PHE A 234 3.48 -13.38 -22.54
C PHE A 234 3.72 -11.91 -22.23
N THR A 235 4.90 -11.44 -22.60
CA THR A 235 5.25 -10.01 -22.57
C THR A 235 5.98 -9.71 -23.86
N ALA A 236 5.62 -8.62 -24.52
CA ALA A 236 6.24 -8.19 -25.75
C ALA A 236 6.46 -6.68 -25.75
N TYR A 237 7.46 -6.26 -26.52
CA TYR A 237 7.94 -4.89 -26.65
C TYR A 237 8.04 -4.57 -28.13
N LEU A 238 7.38 -3.49 -28.54
CA LEU A 238 7.56 -2.88 -29.86
C LEU A 238 8.78 -1.98 -29.81
N ASN A 239 9.95 -2.53 -30.18
CA ASN A 239 11.21 -1.80 -30.11
C ASN A 239 11.34 -0.75 -31.23
N ASN A 240 10.74 -1.04 -32.39
CA ASN A 240 10.67 -0.17 -33.56
C ASN A 240 9.47 -0.63 -34.42
N PRO A 241 8.99 0.15 -35.41
CA PRO A 241 7.82 -0.23 -36.22
C PRO A 241 7.98 -1.56 -36.98
N THR A 242 9.19 -2.12 -37.04
CA THR A 242 9.52 -3.30 -37.83
C THR A 242 9.98 -4.49 -36.99
N THR A 243 10.02 -4.41 -35.66
CA THR A 243 10.58 -5.44 -34.78
C THR A 243 9.86 -5.49 -33.45
N VAL A 244 9.42 -6.68 -33.09
CA VAL A 244 8.88 -7.02 -31.78
C VAL A 244 9.82 -8.00 -31.10
N THR A 245 10.00 -7.85 -29.79
CA THR A 245 10.66 -8.86 -28.96
C THR A 245 9.79 -9.19 -27.78
N GLY A 246 9.79 -10.43 -27.34
CA GLY A 246 9.02 -10.81 -26.17
C GLY A 246 9.54 -12.04 -25.49
N THR A 247 8.87 -12.37 -24.40
CA THR A 247 9.02 -13.60 -23.65
C THR A 247 7.66 -14.26 -23.58
N TYR A 248 7.64 -15.58 -23.74
CA TYR A 248 6.46 -16.40 -23.60
C TYR A 248 6.75 -17.52 -22.60
N PHE A 249 5.77 -17.87 -21.78
CA PHE A 249 5.83 -18.97 -20.84
C PHE A 249 4.48 -19.69 -20.79
N TRP A 250 4.49 -21.02 -20.87
CA TRP A 250 3.33 -21.84 -20.53
C TRP A 250 3.66 -22.87 -19.45
N SER A 251 2.64 -23.22 -18.68
CA SER A 251 2.64 -24.33 -17.74
C SER A 251 1.28 -25.00 -17.71
N GLY A 252 1.23 -26.29 -17.44
CA GLY A 252 -0.02 -27.02 -17.35
C GLY A 252 0.09 -28.31 -16.55
N GLU A 253 -1.06 -28.88 -16.22
CA GLU A 253 -1.17 -30.21 -15.60
C GLU A 253 -1.82 -31.15 -16.60
N ALA A 254 -1.17 -32.28 -16.85
CA ALA A 254 -1.62 -33.33 -17.76
C ALA A 254 -1.74 -34.67 -17.04
N ASN A 255 -2.71 -35.47 -17.45
CA ASN A 255 -2.86 -36.87 -17.07
C ASN A 255 -2.47 -37.78 -18.22
N LEU A 256 -1.74 -38.85 -17.92
CA LEU A 256 -1.48 -39.97 -18.81
C LEU A 256 -1.64 -41.25 -18.00
N ASP A 257 -2.53 -42.15 -18.43
CA ASP A 257 -2.80 -43.44 -17.78
C ASP A 257 -3.09 -43.32 -16.26
N GLY A 258 -3.82 -42.28 -15.85
CA GLY A 258 -4.17 -42.03 -14.45
C GLY A 258 -3.03 -41.46 -13.59
N ARG A 259 -1.87 -41.16 -14.18
CA ARG A 259 -0.77 -40.45 -13.52
C ARG A 259 -0.74 -38.99 -13.94
N ARG A 260 -0.62 -38.10 -12.95
CA ARG A 260 -0.47 -36.65 -13.14
C ARG A 260 0.98 -36.26 -13.44
N TYR A 261 1.13 -35.29 -14.33
CA TYR A 261 2.38 -34.68 -14.76
C TYR A 261 2.21 -33.16 -14.78
N ASN A 262 3.15 -32.43 -14.19
CA ASN A 262 3.25 -30.98 -14.41
C ASN A 262 4.17 -30.75 -15.60
N CYS A 263 3.75 -29.90 -16.52
CA CYS A 263 4.45 -29.59 -17.75
C CYS A 263 4.74 -28.08 -17.83
N THR A 264 5.86 -27.71 -18.44
CA THR A 264 6.22 -26.31 -18.68
C THR A 264 7.13 -26.16 -19.89
N SER A 265 7.04 -25.02 -20.58
CA SER A 265 8.02 -24.60 -21.58
C SER A 265 9.31 -24.03 -20.99
N GLY A 266 9.27 -23.57 -19.74
CA GLY A 266 10.20 -22.53 -19.28
C GLY A 266 9.96 -21.19 -20.01
N ALA A 267 10.73 -20.16 -19.64
CA ALA A 267 10.63 -18.87 -20.30
C ALA A 267 11.36 -18.90 -21.65
N VAL A 268 10.63 -18.61 -22.73
CA VAL A 268 11.16 -18.58 -24.09
C VAL A 268 11.17 -17.15 -24.61
N SER A 269 12.36 -16.61 -24.84
CA SER A 269 12.54 -15.32 -25.49
C SER A 269 12.40 -15.47 -27.00
N TRP A 270 11.81 -14.47 -27.65
CA TRP A 270 11.61 -14.44 -29.08
C TRP A 270 11.78 -13.02 -29.63
N SER A 271 12.13 -12.95 -30.90
CA SER A 271 12.17 -11.73 -31.69
C SER A 271 11.55 -12.02 -33.04
N ALA A 272 10.74 -11.09 -33.53
CA ALA A 272 10.11 -11.20 -34.84
C ALA A 272 10.28 -9.88 -35.59
N ALA A 273 10.77 -9.95 -36.82
CA ALA A 273 10.66 -8.85 -37.75
C ALA A 273 9.21 -8.76 -38.22
N LEU A 274 8.61 -7.61 -38.00
CA LEU A 274 7.25 -7.28 -38.39
C LEU A 274 7.23 -7.01 -39.88
N LYS A 275 6.48 -7.83 -40.63
CA LYS A 275 6.07 -7.52 -42.00
C LYS A 275 4.60 -7.10 -41.99
N PRO A 276 4.25 -5.95 -42.58
CA PRO A 276 2.84 -5.61 -42.83
C PRO A 276 2.20 -6.59 -43.81
#